data_AF-A0A080M5D9-F1
#
_entry.id   AF-A0A080M5D9-F1
#
_cell.length_a   1.000
_cell.length_b   1.000
_cell.length_c   1.000
_cell.angle_alpha   90.00
_cell.angle_beta   90.00
_cell.angle_gamma   90.00
#
_symmetry.space_group_name_H-M   'P 1'
#
loop_
_entity.id
_entity.type
_entity.pdbx_description
1 polymer ?
#
loop_
_entity_poly.entity_id
_entity_poly.type
_entity_poly.pdbx_seq_one_letter_code
_entity_poly.pdbx_strand_id
1 'polypeptide(L)'
;MQPLLDKAADIKEAVIDRKEDLKRLKKGKADEKKIEALEADIREQEKAARDLEAESAAIDAAVFDLKAVNPNAVTVADERTPGEIIESIAAQGRIVTDALARLNTLMTVSQMPE
;
A
#
# COMPACT_ATOMS: atom_id res chain seq x y z
N MET A 1 -0.77 9.83 6.21
CA MET A 1 0.30 8.88 6.68
C MET A 1 1.17 9.48 7.80
N GLN A 2 1.04 8.99 9.05
CA GLN A 2 1.74 9.57 10.22
C GLN A 2 3.28 9.72 10.07
N PRO A 3 4.03 8.73 9.54
CA PRO A 3 5.50 8.84 9.48
C PRO A 3 6.04 9.92 8.54
N LEU A 4 5.28 10.31 7.51
CA LEU A 4 5.68 11.38 6.59
C LEU A 4 5.44 12.76 7.21
N LEU A 5 4.35 12.89 7.98
CA LEU A 5 4.02 14.10 8.72
C LEU A 5 5.01 14.36 9.86
N ASP A 6 5.41 13.30 10.58
CA ASP A 6 6.41 13.42 11.65
C ASP A 6 7.75 13.91 11.08
N LYS A 7 8.21 13.35 9.96
CA LYS A 7 9.42 13.83 9.26
C LYS A 7 9.32 15.28 8.78
N ALA A 8 8.15 15.68 8.27
CA ALA A 8 7.93 17.06 7.86
C ALA A 8 7.96 18.02 9.06
N ALA A 9 7.46 17.59 10.22
CA ALA A 9 7.51 18.35 11.47
C ALA A 9 8.94 18.52 11.98
N ASP A 10 9.74 17.44 12.00
CA ASP A 10 11.15 17.46 12.39
C ASP A 10 11.96 18.44 11.51
N ILE A 11 11.73 18.42 10.20
CA ILE A 11 12.38 19.36 9.27
C ILE A 11 11.96 20.80 9.55
N LYS A 12 10.67 21.05 9.82
CA LYS A 12 10.17 22.40 10.14
C LYS A 12 10.76 22.94 11.44
N GLU A 13 10.90 22.10 12.46
CA GLU A 13 11.56 22.47 13.71
C GLU A 13 13.03 22.85 13.45
N ALA A 14 13.76 22.01 12.72
CA ALA A 14 15.15 22.27 12.37
C ALA A 14 15.33 23.51 11.48
N VAL A 15 14.33 23.90 10.69
CA VAL A 15 14.31 25.15 9.91
C VAL A 15 14.12 26.37 10.82
N ILE A 16 13.30 26.27 11.87
CA ILE A 16 13.11 27.37 12.83
C ILE A 16 14.43 27.70 13.52
N ASP A 17 15.15 26.67 13.98
CA ASP A 17 16.47 26.85 14.59
C ASP A 17 17.47 27.50 13.63
N ARG A 18 17.53 27.02 12.37
CA ARG A 18 18.37 27.61 11.33
C ARG A 18 18.02 29.06 11.01
N LYS A 19 16.74 29.45 11.09
CA LYS A 19 16.30 30.84 10.91
C LYS A 19 16.77 31.73 12.06
N GLU A 20 16.81 31.23 13.29
CA GLU A 20 17.39 31.95 14.42
C GLU A 20 18.91 32.12 14.27
N ASP A 21 19.62 31.10 13.79
CA ASP A 21 21.05 31.19 13.49
C ASP A 21 21.33 32.18 12.35
N LEU A 22 20.49 32.19 11.30
CA LEU A 22 20.57 33.16 10.21
C LEU A 22 20.43 34.59 10.72
N LYS A 23 19.49 34.86 11.64
CA LYS A 23 19.34 36.18 12.28
C LYS A 23 20.61 36.57 13.05
N ARG A 24 21.21 35.63 13.79
CA ARG A 24 22.47 35.86 14.54
C ARG A 24 23.63 36.19 13.60
N LEU A 25 23.78 35.44 12.50
CA LEU A 25 24.82 35.66 11.49
C LEU A 25 24.66 37.02 10.79
N LYS A 26 23.43 37.40 10.41
CA LYS A 26 23.14 38.71 9.82
C LYS A 26 23.46 39.85 10.80
N LYS A 27 23.09 39.72 12.08
CA LYS A 27 23.40 40.72 13.12
C LYS A 27 24.90 40.82 13.39
N GLY A 28 25.62 39.70 13.31
CA GLY A 28 27.07 39.63 13.46
C GLY A 28 27.88 40.11 12.26
N LYS A 29 27.23 40.54 11.17
CA LYS A 29 27.88 40.90 9.89
C LYS A 29 28.82 39.79 9.40
N ALA A 30 28.35 38.54 9.48
CA ALA A 30 29.08 37.39 8.95
C ALA A 30 29.24 37.51 7.43
N ASP A 31 30.15 36.70 6.88
CA ASP A 31 30.42 36.64 5.43
C ASP A 31 29.13 36.40 4.62
N GLU A 32 28.94 37.20 3.57
CA GLU A 32 27.75 37.17 2.69
C GLU A 32 27.50 35.76 2.14
N LYS A 33 28.57 35.02 1.76
CA LYS A 33 28.44 33.68 1.20
C LYS A 33 27.91 32.67 2.22
N LYS A 34 28.23 32.85 3.51
CA LYS A 34 27.71 31.99 4.58
C LYS A 34 26.22 32.25 4.82
N ILE A 35 25.79 33.51 4.70
CA ILE A 35 24.39 33.90 4.81
C ILE A 35 23.60 33.33 3.63
N GLU A 36 24.10 33.51 2.40
CA GLU A 36 23.47 32.96 1.19
C GLU A 36 23.36 31.43 1.22
N ALA A 37 24.42 30.73 1.66
CA ALA A 37 24.41 29.28 1.78
C ALA A 37 23.36 28.79 2.79
N LEU A 38 23.24 29.46 3.94
CA LEU A 38 22.24 29.10 4.95
C LEU A 38 20.81 29.41 4.48
N GLU A 39 20.61 30.49 3.73
CA GLU A 39 19.32 30.79 3.10
C GLU A 39 18.93 29.79 2.00
N ALA A 40 19.91 29.24 1.28
CA ALA A 40 19.67 28.17 0.32
C ALA A 40 19.27 26.86 1.04
N ASP A 41 20.00 26.47 2.09
CA ASP A 41 19.67 25.28 2.90
C ASP A 41 18.26 25.37 3.52
N ILE A 42 17.91 26.52 4.10
CA ILE A 42 16.57 26.76 4.64
C ILE A 42 15.50 26.58 3.56
N ARG A 43 15.71 27.14 2.36
CA ARG A 43 14.74 27.02 1.25
C ARG A 43 14.59 25.58 0.77
N GLU A 44 15.69 24.84 0.71
CA GLU A 44 15.68 23.43 0.32
C GLU A 44 14.92 22.57 1.34
N GLN A 45 15.17 22.78 2.64
CA GLN A 45 14.47 22.07 3.72
C GLN A 45 12.99 22.41 3.79
N GLU A 46 12.61 23.67 3.60
CA GLU A 46 11.19 24.08 3.49
C GLU A 46 10.50 23.46 2.27
N LYS A 47 11.23 23.24 1.17
CA LYS A 47 10.70 22.51 0.02
C LYS A 47 10.52 21.03 0.38
N ALA A 48 11.52 20.38 0.97
CA ALA A 48 11.45 18.98 1.36
C ALA A 48 10.28 18.70 2.34
N ALA A 49 10.05 19.58 3.32
CA ALA A 49 8.93 19.45 4.23
C ALA A 49 7.57 19.54 3.49
N ARG A 50 7.43 20.46 2.53
CA ARG A 50 6.21 20.59 1.73
C ARG A 50 5.98 19.39 0.81
N ASP A 51 7.04 18.84 0.24
CA ASP A 51 6.96 17.67 -0.64
C ASP A 51 6.49 16.43 0.15
N LEU A 52 6.99 16.24 1.39
CA LEU A 52 6.52 15.17 2.29
C LEU A 52 5.04 15.33 2.70
N GLU A 53 4.58 16.56 2.94
CA GLU A 53 3.16 16.84 3.22
C GLU A 53 2.28 16.54 2.00
N ALA A 54 2.75 16.91 0.80
CA ALA A 54 2.06 16.60 -0.45
C ALA A 54 2.01 15.09 -0.71
N GLU A 55 3.08 14.36 -0.43
CA GLU A 55 3.12 12.90 -0.53
C GLU A 55 2.14 12.25 0.45
N SER A 56 2.11 12.68 1.72
CA SER A 56 1.11 12.19 2.68
C SER A 56 -0.31 12.44 2.19
N ALA A 57 -0.59 13.66 1.70
CA ALA A 57 -1.91 14.02 1.19
C ALA A 57 -2.29 13.20 -0.06
N ALA A 58 -1.34 12.91 -0.95
CA ALA A 58 -1.56 12.07 -2.12
C ALA A 58 -1.86 10.61 -1.72
N ILE A 59 -1.16 10.07 -0.73
CA ILE A 59 -1.46 8.72 -0.21
C ILE A 59 -2.84 8.68 0.42
N ASP A 60 -3.15 9.66 1.27
CA ASP A 60 -4.46 9.72 1.93
C ASP A 60 -5.57 9.86 0.85
N ALA A 61 -5.37 10.71 -0.16
CA ALA A 61 -6.28 10.83 -1.30
C ALA A 61 -6.44 9.52 -2.08
N ALA A 62 -5.36 8.79 -2.37
CA ALA A 62 -5.42 7.49 -3.06
C ALA A 62 -6.16 6.42 -2.24
N VAL A 63 -5.99 6.40 -0.92
CA VAL A 63 -6.73 5.49 -0.03
C VAL A 63 -8.22 5.83 -0.01
N PHE A 64 -8.58 7.12 -0.03
CA PHE A 64 -9.98 7.54 -0.11
C PHE A 64 -10.57 7.35 -1.52
N ASP A 65 -9.78 7.50 -2.58
CA ASP A 65 -10.19 7.24 -3.96
C ASP A 65 -10.48 5.74 -4.18
N LEU A 66 -9.83 4.86 -3.42
CA LEU A 66 -10.16 3.42 -3.39
C LEU A 66 -11.62 3.12 -2.97
N LYS A 67 -12.34 4.09 -2.37
CA LYS A 67 -13.79 3.98 -2.09
C LYS A 67 -14.67 4.32 -3.29
N ALA A 68 -14.14 4.94 -4.33
CA ALA A 68 -14.79 4.95 -5.64
C ALA A 68 -14.56 3.57 -6.26
N VAL A 69 -15.35 2.59 -5.79
CA VAL A 69 -15.57 1.33 -6.53
C VAL A 69 -15.70 1.69 -8.00
N ASN A 70 -14.87 1.08 -8.86
CA ASN A 70 -14.94 1.29 -10.30
C ASN A 70 -16.42 1.13 -10.72
N PRO A 71 -17.10 2.19 -11.17
CA PRO A 71 -18.53 2.12 -11.48
C PRO A 71 -18.81 1.18 -12.66
N ASN A 72 -17.78 0.82 -13.42
CA ASN A 72 -17.82 -0.17 -14.50
C ASN A 72 -17.33 -1.57 -14.05
N ALA A 73 -17.00 -1.77 -12.78
CA ALA A 73 -16.64 -3.09 -12.28
C ALA A 73 -17.91 -3.95 -12.25
N VAL A 74 -17.99 -4.87 -13.20
CA VAL A 74 -19.00 -5.93 -13.18
C VAL A 74 -18.58 -6.94 -12.11
N THR A 75 -19.23 -6.89 -10.95
CA THR A 75 -19.07 -7.92 -9.92
C THR A 75 -19.77 -9.18 -10.37
N VAL A 76 -19.02 -10.24 -10.67
CA VAL A 76 -19.59 -11.58 -10.85
C VAL A 76 -19.75 -12.18 -9.47
N ALA A 77 -20.92 -12.01 -8.87
CA ALA A 77 -21.28 -12.64 -7.61
C ALA A 77 -21.75 -14.07 -7.87
N ASP A 78 -21.45 -14.96 -6.93
CA ASP A 78 -22.04 -16.29 -6.91
C ASP A 78 -23.47 -16.17 -6.36
N GLU A 79 -24.46 -16.38 -7.23
CA GLU A 79 -25.88 -16.28 -6.92
C GLU A 79 -26.45 -17.58 -6.31
N ARG A 80 -25.62 -18.62 -6.13
CA ARG A 80 -26.08 -19.89 -5.56
C ARG A 80 -26.45 -19.72 -4.10
N THR A 81 -27.62 -20.24 -3.75
CA THR A 81 -28.05 -20.38 -2.36
C THR A 81 -27.16 -21.39 -1.61
N PRO A 82 -27.09 -21.32 -0.26
CA PRO A 82 -26.37 -22.32 0.52
C PRO A 82 -26.82 -23.77 0.24
N GLY A 83 -28.12 -23.97 -0.05
CA GLY A 83 -28.66 -25.28 -0.42
C GLY A 83 -28.08 -25.79 -1.74
N GLU A 84 -28.07 -24.95 -2.78
CA GLU A 84 -27.47 -25.28 -4.08
C GLU A 84 -25.97 -25.55 -3.99
N ILE A 85 -25.26 -24.83 -3.11
CA ILE A 85 -23.83 -25.09 -2.85
C ILE A 85 -23.66 -26.48 -2.22
N ILE A 86 -24.46 -26.83 -1.22
CA ILE A 86 -24.42 -28.14 -0.56
C ILE A 86 -24.73 -29.26 -1.56
N GLU A 87 -25.75 -29.09 -2.40
CA GLU A 87 -26.10 -30.05 -3.44
C GLU A 87 -24.98 -30.22 -4.47
N SER A 88 -24.36 -29.10 -4.88
CA SER A 88 -23.19 -29.11 -5.76
C SER A 88 -22.04 -29.90 -5.13
N ILE A 89 -21.72 -29.66 -3.86
CA ILE A 89 -20.67 -30.41 -3.15
C ILE A 89 -21.01 -31.91 -3.11
N ALA A 90 -22.25 -32.26 -2.82
CA ALA A 90 -22.70 -33.66 -2.77
C ALA A 90 -22.62 -34.36 -4.13
N ALA A 91 -23.01 -33.68 -5.22
CA ALA A 91 -22.88 -34.20 -6.58
C ALA A 91 -21.41 -34.46 -6.94
N GLN A 92 -20.52 -33.53 -6.63
CA GLN A 92 -19.10 -33.64 -6.92
C GLN A 92 -18.46 -34.77 -6.10
N GLY A 93 -18.86 -34.92 -4.84
CA GLY A 93 -18.42 -36.04 -4.00
C GLY A 93 -18.78 -37.42 -4.59
N ARG A 94 -19.98 -37.56 -5.17
CA ARG A 94 -20.38 -38.79 -5.86
C ARG A 94 -19.54 -39.07 -7.10
N ILE A 95 -19.30 -38.04 -7.92
CA ILE A 95 -18.46 -38.16 -9.12
C ILE A 95 -17.05 -38.63 -8.76
N VAL A 96 -16.46 -38.03 -7.72
CA VAL A 96 -15.12 -38.42 -7.23
C VAL A 96 -15.13 -39.87 -6.71
N THR A 97 -16.15 -40.24 -5.94
CA THR A 97 -16.30 -41.61 -5.41
C THR A 97 -16.36 -42.64 -6.54
N ASP A 98 -17.18 -42.39 -7.57
CA ASP A 98 -17.32 -43.26 -8.73
C ASP A 98 -16.03 -43.35 -9.54
N ALA A 99 -15.32 -42.24 -9.71
CA ALA A 99 -14.04 -42.22 -10.42
C ALA A 99 -12.97 -43.03 -9.67
N LEU A 100 -12.90 -42.89 -8.35
CA LEU A 100 -11.98 -43.66 -7.51
C LEU A 100 -12.31 -45.16 -7.53
N ALA A 101 -13.59 -45.53 -7.50
CA ALA A 101 -14.00 -46.94 -7.61
C ALA A 101 -13.56 -47.56 -8.95
N ARG A 102 -13.76 -46.85 -10.06
CA ARG A 102 -13.30 -47.29 -11.39
C ARG A 102 -11.78 -47.42 -11.45
N LEU A 103 -11.06 -46.43 -10.92
CA LEU A 103 -9.60 -46.47 -10.86
C LEU A 103 -9.11 -47.67 -10.06
N ASN A 104 -9.72 -47.95 -8.91
CA ASN A 104 -9.36 -49.10 -8.09
C ASN A 104 -9.54 -50.42 -8.85
N THR A 105 -10.66 -50.59 -9.57
CA THR A 105 -10.88 -51.76 -10.43
C THR A 105 -9.82 -51.89 -11.52
N LEU A 106 -9.44 -50.80 -12.17
CA LEU A 106 -8.38 -50.83 -13.19
C LEU A 106 -7.03 -51.20 -12.58
N MET A 107 -6.73 -50.70 -11.39
CA MET A 107 -5.50 -51.01 -10.67
C MET A 107 -5.45 -52.46 -10.19
N THR A 108 -6.57 -53.04 -9.72
CA THR A 108 -6.62 -54.45 -9.31
C THR A 108 -6.54 -55.41 -10.50
N VAL A 109 -7.19 -55.08 -11.62
CA VAL A 109 -7.05 -55.84 -12.88
C VAL A 109 -5.62 -55.76 -13.40
N SER A 110 -4.95 -54.61 -13.27
CA SER A 110 -3.54 -54.46 -13.65
C SER A 110 -2.54 -55.21 -12.74
N GLN A 111 -2.98 -55.72 -11.59
CA GLN A 111 -2.12 -56.41 -10.60
C GLN A 111 -2.30 -57.94 -10.58
N MET A 112 -3.21 -58.51 -11.39
CA MET A 112 -3.30 -59.97 -11.55
C MET A 112 -2.26 -60.43 -12.60
N PRO A 113 -1.30 -61.32 -12.25
CA PRO A 113 -0.41 -61.91 -13.24
C PRO A 113 -1.19 -62.92 -14.10
N GLU A 114 -0.84 -63.02 -15.39
CA GLU A 114 -1.38 -64.00 -16.35
C GLU A 114 -1.35 -65.45 -15.85
#